data_AF-A0A3P6TGT8-F1
#
_entry.id   AF-A0A3P6TGT8-F1
#
_cell.length_a   1.000
_cell.length_b   1.000
_cell.length_c   1.000
_cell.angle_alpha   90.00
_cell.angle_beta   90.00
_cell.angle_gamma   90.00
#
_symmetry.space_group_name_H-M   'P 1'
#
loop_
_entity.id
_entity.type
_entity.pdbx_description
1 polymer ?
#
loop_
_entity_poly.entity_id
_entity_poly.type
_entity_poly.pdbx_seq_one_letter_code
_entity_poly.pdbx_strand_id
1 'polypeptide(L)'
;MGVVLGPLNSASVTDEENGLNYPDLLLQIVTHEEVHRAARDVEIHDRFPDTDFTFLHGSRSTRWTSIAPGTNITHAVIVIPRFVGGYNFTSAEVLYKAGADSKVTHGYSSAPGVRYVVTPSHFNRQFASHWLEWICFAFITAPCIVIPYMLWRSGASKYM
;
A
#
# COMPACT_ATOMS: atom_id res chain seq x y z
N MET A 1 -11.06 0.75 -25.21
CA MET A 1 -10.78 2.03 -24.52
C MET A 1 -11.09 1.80 -23.06
N GLY A 2 -10.08 1.41 -22.30
CA GLY A 2 -10.23 0.98 -20.90
C GLY A 2 -9.36 1.84 -20.01
N VAL A 3 -9.88 2.23 -18.86
CA VAL A 3 -9.10 2.85 -17.79
C VAL A 3 -8.27 1.72 -17.18
N VAL A 4 -6.95 1.74 -17.39
CA VAL A 4 -6.04 0.76 -16.77
C VAL A 4 -5.58 1.35 -15.45
N LEU A 5 -6.13 0.81 -14.37
CA LEU A 5 -5.84 1.24 -13.00
C LEU A 5 -4.60 0.47 -12.54
N GLY A 6 -3.45 1.16 -12.55
CA GLY A 6 -2.17 0.60 -12.14
C GLY A 6 -2.04 0.49 -10.61
N PRO A 7 -1.29 -0.49 -10.09
CA PRO A 7 -1.15 -0.68 -8.66
C PRO A 7 -0.07 0.25 -8.09
N LEU A 8 -0.44 1.07 -7.11
CA LEU A 8 0.47 1.53 -6.06
C LEU A 8 -0.24 1.31 -4.73
N ASN A 9 -0.32 0.03 -4.34
CA ASN A 9 -0.80 -0.38 -3.03
C ASN A 9 0.35 -0.27 -2.03
N SER A 10 0.56 0.90 -1.44
CA SER A 10 1.34 1.02 -0.20
C SER A 10 0.41 1.32 0.96
N ALA A 11 0.02 0.28 1.68
CA ALA A 11 -0.51 0.41 3.03
C ALA A 11 0.68 0.37 4.00
N SER A 12 1.14 1.54 4.43
CA SER A 12 2.13 1.66 5.50
C SER A 12 2.08 3.07 6.08
N VAL A 13 1.74 3.22 7.36
CA VAL A 13 2.07 4.41 8.15
C VAL A 13 2.33 3.99 9.60
N THR A 14 3.41 4.52 10.15
CA THR A 14 3.80 4.52 11.56
C THR A 14 3.72 5.96 12.05
N ASP A 15 2.87 6.25 13.03
CA ASP A 15 2.90 7.51 13.78
C ASP A 15 3.79 7.34 15.03
N GLU A 16 4.93 8.02 15.06
CA GLU A 16 5.90 7.97 16.17
C GLU A 16 5.47 8.79 17.40
N GLU A 17 4.39 9.59 17.34
CA GLU A 17 4.08 10.57 18.39
C GLU A 17 3.19 10.03 19.54
N ASN A 18 2.41 8.97 19.34
CA ASN A 18 1.44 8.51 20.37
C ASN A 18 1.53 7.03 20.77
N GLY A 19 2.49 6.26 20.23
CA GLY A 19 2.69 4.84 20.59
C GLY A 19 1.47 3.92 20.37
N LEU A 20 0.39 4.46 19.78
CA LEU A 20 -0.82 3.77 19.41
C LEU A 20 -0.75 3.55 17.90
N ASN A 21 -0.35 2.34 17.51
CA ASN A 21 -0.30 1.93 16.11
C ASN A 21 -1.75 1.75 15.61
N TYR A 22 -2.34 2.83 15.12
CA TYR A 22 -3.61 2.80 14.42
C TYR A 22 -3.33 2.53 12.93
N PRO A 23 -4.05 1.60 12.29
CA PRO A 23 -3.88 1.39 10.87
C PRO A 23 -4.49 2.57 10.10
N ASP A 24 -3.66 3.54 9.75
CA ASP A 24 -4.01 4.57 8.77
C ASP A 24 -4.05 3.90 7.40
N LEU A 25 -5.27 3.60 6.95
CA LEU A 25 -5.47 3.01 5.65
C LEU A 25 -5.45 4.11 4.58
N LEU A 26 -4.26 4.43 4.05
CA LEU A 26 -4.12 5.26 2.86
C LEU A 26 -4.47 4.43 1.62
N LEU A 27 -5.69 4.58 1.13
CA LEU A 27 -6.08 4.06 -0.18
C LEU A 27 -5.72 5.09 -1.23
N GLN A 28 -4.61 4.90 -1.92
CA GLN A 28 -4.22 5.76 -3.03
C GLN A 28 -4.76 5.18 -4.34
N ILE A 29 -5.80 5.78 -4.91
CA ILE A 29 -6.31 5.41 -6.23
C ILE A 29 -5.67 6.33 -7.25
N VAL A 30 -4.81 5.78 -8.11
CA VAL A 30 -4.20 6.51 -9.24
C VAL A 30 -4.93 6.13 -10.53
N THR A 31 -5.66 7.09 -11.11
CA THR A 31 -6.31 6.90 -12.40
C THR A 31 -5.34 7.23 -13.54
N HIS A 32 -5.03 6.26 -14.41
CA HIS A 32 -4.25 6.49 -15.64
C HIS A 32 -5.18 6.38 -16.86
N GLU A 33 -5.40 7.50 -17.55
CA GLU A 33 -6.16 7.52 -18.80
C GLU A 33 -5.22 7.36 -20.00
N GLU A 34 -5.49 6.36 -20.85
CA GLU A 34 -4.82 6.23 -22.15
C GLU A 34 -5.29 7.32 -23.15
N VAL A 35 -4.56 8.44 -23.10
CA VAL A 35 -4.02 9.28 -24.19
C VAL A 35 -4.95 9.94 -25.23
N HIS A 36 -6.23 9.58 -25.45
CA HIS A 36 -6.94 10.16 -26.62
C HIS A 36 -8.10 11.11 -26.36
N ARG A 37 -8.74 11.12 -25.18
CA ARG A 37 -9.85 12.05 -24.86
C ARG A 37 -9.87 12.37 -23.36
N ALA A 38 -10.37 13.56 -23.01
CA ALA A 38 -10.58 13.94 -21.62
C ALA A 38 -11.81 13.23 -21.05
N ALA A 39 -11.67 12.53 -19.92
CA ALA A 39 -12.81 12.09 -19.14
C ALA A 39 -13.57 13.29 -18.58
N ARG A 40 -14.89 13.18 -18.56
CA ARG A 40 -15.80 14.20 -18.01
C ARG A 40 -16.73 13.57 -17.00
N ASP A 41 -17.21 14.40 -16.06
CA ASP A 41 -18.10 13.99 -14.99
C ASP A 41 -17.59 12.72 -14.29
N VAL A 42 -16.31 12.72 -13.90
CA VAL A 42 -15.70 11.58 -13.24
C VAL A 42 -16.13 11.58 -11.79
N GLU A 43 -16.80 10.53 -11.35
CA GLU A 43 -17.23 10.33 -9.97
C GLU A 43 -16.64 9.02 -9.45
N ILE A 44 -16.03 9.09 -8.27
CA ILE A 44 -15.48 7.91 -7.60
C ILE A 44 -16.27 7.67 -6.32
N HIS A 45 -16.66 6.42 -6.11
CA HIS A 45 -17.36 5.95 -4.92
C HIS A 45 -16.58 4.84 -4.22
N ASP A 46 -16.15 5.14 -3.00
CA ASP A 46 -15.44 4.23 -2.12
C ASP A 46 -16.41 3.56 -1.13
N ARG A 47 -16.28 2.23 -0.99
CA ARG A 47 -17.18 1.43 -0.14
C ARG A 47 -16.54 1.15 1.22
N PHE A 48 -16.81 2.03 2.19
CA PHE A 48 -16.41 1.88 3.59
C PHE A 48 -17.64 1.95 4.52
N PRO A 49 -18.21 0.80 4.92
CA PRO A 49 -19.36 0.77 5.82
C PRO A 49 -19.05 1.37 7.21
N ASP A 50 -19.95 2.21 7.72
CA ASP A 50 -19.81 2.85 9.05
C ASP A 50 -19.84 1.85 10.22
N THR A 51 -20.33 0.64 9.97
CA THR A 51 -20.35 -0.50 10.93
C THR A 51 -18.95 -0.99 11.25
N ASP A 52 -18.06 -0.91 10.25
CA ASP A 52 -16.75 -1.56 10.25
C ASP A 52 -15.64 -0.53 10.43
N PHE A 53 -15.87 0.69 9.91
CA PHE A 53 -14.90 1.77 9.86
C PHE A 53 -15.48 3.08 10.40
N THR A 54 -14.67 3.80 11.15
CA THR A 54 -14.87 5.21 11.49
C THR A 54 -14.10 6.06 10.51
N PHE A 55 -14.78 6.98 9.83
CA PHE A 55 -14.13 7.90 8.91
C PHE A 55 -13.51 9.08 9.64
N LEU A 56 -12.29 9.44 9.27
CA LEU A 56 -11.58 10.58 9.84
C LEU A 56 -11.48 11.72 8.84
N HIS A 57 -11.00 11.43 7.63
CA HIS A 57 -10.62 12.46 6.68
C HIS A 57 -10.73 12.01 5.23
N GLY A 58 -10.90 12.98 4.32
CA GLY A 58 -11.02 12.77 2.86
C GLY A 58 -12.46 12.95 2.37
N SER A 59 -12.84 12.21 1.32
CA SER A 59 -14.23 12.14 0.88
C SER A 59 -14.52 10.76 0.31
N ARG A 60 -15.54 10.05 0.79
CA ARG A 60 -15.91 8.72 0.25
C ARG A 60 -16.49 8.78 -1.16
N SER A 61 -16.97 9.95 -1.55
CA SER A 61 -17.43 10.23 -2.90
C SER A 61 -16.83 11.54 -3.35
N THR A 62 -16.19 11.56 -4.50
CA THR A 62 -15.69 12.81 -5.07
C THR A 62 -15.94 12.86 -6.55
N ARG A 63 -16.18 14.07 -7.06
CA ARG A 63 -16.53 14.31 -8.45
C ARG A 63 -15.61 15.36 -9.04
N TRP A 64 -15.06 15.05 -10.20
CA TRP A 64 -14.30 15.97 -11.03
C TRP A 64 -15.06 16.26 -12.31
N THR A 65 -15.12 17.54 -12.68
CA THR A 65 -15.81 17.98 -13.90
C THR A 65 -15.13 17.47 -15.16
N SER A 66 -13.80 17.49 -15.20
CA SER A 66 -13.01 16.90 -16.28
C SER A 66 -11.60 16.55 -15.85
N ILE A 67 -11.06 15.46 -16.40
CA ILE A 67 -9.68 15.03 -16.26
C ILE A 67 -9.04 15.09 -17.65
N ALA A 68 -7.92 15.81 -17.76
CA ALA A 68 -7.19 15.92 -19.02
C ALA A 68 -6.51 14.58 -19.39
N PRO A 69 -6.41 14.24 -20.68
CA PRO A 69 -5.75 13.01 -21.11
C PRO A 69 -4.29 12.99 -20.64
N GLY A 70 -3.81 11.83 -20.18
CA GLY A 70 -2.45 11.67 -19.64
C GLY A 70 -2.21 12.33 -18.28
N THR A 71 -3.25 12.82 -17.60
CA THR A 71 -3.14 13.38 -16.24
C THR A 71 -3.52 12.34 -15.19
N ASN A 72 -2.73 12.27 -14.11
CA ASN A 72 -2.99 11.38 -12.99
C ASN A 72 -3.64 12.16 -11.85
N ILE A 73 -4.76 11.65 -11.34
CA ILE A 73 -5.39 12.16 -10.12
C ILE A 73 -5.26 11.09 -9.05
N THR A 74 -4.95 11.53 -7.83
CA THR A 74 -4.91 10.69 -6.64
C THR A 74 -6.12 11.00 -5.77
N HIS A 75 -6.89 9.97 -5.43
CA HIS A 75 -7.91 10.02 -4.40
C HIS A 75 -7.46 9.22 -3.19
N ALA A 76 -7.63 9.78 -1.98
CA ALA A 76 -7.31 9.11 -0.73
C ALA A 76 -8.36 9.37 0.35
N VAL A 77 -8.68 8.32 1.09
CA VAL A 77 -9.64 8.31 2.20
C VAL A 77 -8.97 7.68 3.41
N ILE A 78 -9.10 8.31 4.58
CA ILE A 78 -8.52 7.82 5.84
C ILE A 78 -9.64 7.31 6.74
N VAL A 79 -9.54 6.04 7.13
CA VAL A 79 -10.49 5.35 7.98
C VAL A 79 -9.79 4.59 9.10
N ILE A 80 -10.42 4.54 10.27
CA ILE A 80 -10.03 3.68 11.38
C ILE A 80 -10.98 2.47 11.46
N PRO A 81 -10.47 1.23 11.46
CA PRO A 81 -11.29 0.05 11.71
C PRO A 81 -11.76 0.02 13.16
N ARG A 82 -13.01 -0.36 13.39
CA ARG A 82 -13.61 -0.46 14.72
C ARG A 82 -13.22 -1.73 15.46
N PHE A 83 -12.84 -2.78 14.73
CA PHE A 83 -12.54 -4.10 15.28
C PHE A 83 -11.27 -4.69 14.66
N VAL A 84 -10.70 -5.68 15.34
CA VAL A 84 -9.60 -6.49 14.78
C VAL A 84 -10.19 -7.65 13.99
N GLY A 85 -9.60 -7.98 12.85
CA GLY A 85 -10.12 -9.04 11.99
C GLY A 85 -9.80 -8.87 10.51
N GLY A 86 -10.39 -9.76 9.71
CA GLY A 86 -10.31 -9.69 8.27
C GLY A 86 -11.33 -8.71 7.70
N TYR A 87 -10.84 -7.74 6.92
CA TYR A 87 -11.65 -6.79 6.19
C TYR A 87 -11.51 -7.03 4.70
N ASN A 88 -12.62 -6.92 3.97
CA ASN A 88 -12.63 -7.03 2.52
C ASN A 88 -12.57 -5.64 1.89
N PHE A 89 -11.40 -5.28 1.37
CA PHE A 89 -11.20 -4.04 0.64
C PHE A 89 -11.62 -4.26 -0.81
N THR A 90 -12.84 -3.83 -1.14
CA THR A 90 -13.40 -3.93 -2.48
C THR A 90 -12.88 -2.81 -3.38
N SER A 91 -13.07 -2.98 -4.69
CA SER A 91 -12.78 -1.94 -5.67
C SER A 91 -13.66 -0.72 -5.44
N ALA A 92 -13.10 0.45 -5.72
CA ALA A 92 -13.86 1.68 -5.87
C ALA A 92 -14.61 1.65 -7.20
N GLU A 93 -15.84 2.16 -7.21
CA GLU A 93 -16.59 2.36 -8.44
C GLU A 93 -16.23 3.72 -9.04
N VAL A 94 -15.96 3.74 -10.34
CA VAL A 94 -15.62 4.94 -11.11
C VAL A 94 -16.66 5.14 -12.20
N LEU A 95 -17.39 6.24 -12.15
CA LEU A 95 -18.35 6.64 -13.16
C LEU A 95 -17.73 7.76 -13.99
N TYR A 96 -17.76 7.66 -15.31
CA TYR A 96 -17.25 8.73 -16.17
C TYR A 96 -17.93 8.79 -17.53
N LYS A 97 -17.75 9.90 -18.24
CA LYS A 97 -18.17 10.11 -19.63
C LYS A 97 -16.95 10.31 -20.51
N ALA A 98 -16.85 9.54 -21.59
CA ALA A 98 -15.76 9.61 -22.58
C ALA A 98 -15.92 10.76 -23.62
N GLY A 99 -17.02 11.51 -23.56
CA GLY A 99 -17.35 12.63 -24.44
C GLY A 99 -18.48 13.51 -23.88
N ALA A 100 -18.79 14.63 -24.57
CA ALA A 100 -19.81 15.59 -24.11
C ALA A 100 -21.22 14.96 -23.98
N ASP A 101 -21.61 14.15 -24.97
CA ASP A 101 -22.93 13.51 -25.04
C ASP A 101 -22.86 11.98 -24.89
N SER A 102 -21.76 11.45 -24.33
CA SER A 102 -21.61 10.01 -24.15
C SER A 102 -22.39 9.49 -22.94
N LYS A 103 -22.90 8.27 -23.04
CA LYS A 103 -23.48 7.53 -21.91
C LYS A 103 -22.44 7.37 -20.78
N VAL A 104 -22.91 7.42 -19.54
CA VAL A 104 -22.10 7.14 -18.34
C VAL A 104 -21.56 5.71 -18.43
N THR A 105 -20.25 5.59 -18.28
CA THR A 105 -19.52 4.32 -18.27
C THR A 105 -19.09 4.01 -16.84
N HIS A 106 -19.31 2.76 -16.42
CA HIS A 106 -18.89 2.24 -15.13
C HIS A 106 -17.53 1.56 -15.28
N GLY A 107 -16.59 1.95 -14.43
CA GLY A 107 -15.29 1.32 -14.24
C GLY A 107 -15.09 0.94 -12.78
N TYR A 108 -14.11 0.08 -12.53
CA TYR A 108 -13.78 -0.38 -11.18
C TYR A 108 -12.28 -0.29 -10.96
N SER A 109 -11.86 0.19 -9.80
CA SER A 109 -10.46 0.18 -9.39
C SER A 109 -9.95 -1.22 -9.06
N SER A 110 -8.62 -1.35 -8.98
CA SER A 110 -8.01 -2.57 -8.49
C SER A 110 -8.36 -2.75 -7.01
N ALA A 111 -9.11 -3.80 -6.68
CA ALA A 111 -9.41 -4.15 -5.30
C ALA A 111 -8.17 -4.76 -4.62
N PRO A 112 -7.74 -4.28 -3.45
CA PRO A 112 -6.67 -4.93 -2.69
C PRO A 112 -7.06 -6.35 -2.24
N GLY A 113 -8.36 -6.63 -2.05
CA GLY A 113 -8.88 -7.90 -1.55
C GLY A 113 -8.89 -7.94 -0.02
N VAL A 114 -8.89 -9.14 0.56
CA VAL A 114 -8.95 -9.31 2.01
C VAL A 114 -7.62 -8.90 2.66
N ARG A 115 -7.69 -8.10 3.73
CA ARG A 115 -6.56 -7.76 4.60
C ARG A 115 -6.93 -7.95 6.06
N TYR A 116 -5.95 -8.30 6.87
CA TYR A 116 -6.14 -8.50 8.30
C TYR A 116 -5.63 -7.29 9.07
N VAL A 117 -6.49 -6.70 9.87
CA VAL A 117 -6.13 -5.69 10.86
C VAL A 117 -5.83 -6.42 12.17
N VAL A 118 -4.59 -6.28 12.63
CA VAL A 118 -4.08 -6.89 13.87
C VAL A 118 -3.79 -5.82 14.91
N THR A 119 -3.78 -6.21 16.19
CA THR A 119 -3.40 -5.28 17.26
C THR A 119 -1.92 -4.89 17.15
N PRO A 120 -1.54 -3.71 17.70
CA PRO A 120 -0.15 -3.28 17.77
C PRO A 120 0.78 -4.32 18.42
N SER A 121 0.30 -5.02 19.46
CA SER A 121 1.07 -6.05 20.17
C SER A 121 1.38 -7.27 19.29
N HIS A 122 0.39 -7.73 18.52
CA HIS A 122 0.56 -8.86 17.60
C HIS A 122 1.44 -8.49 16.42
N PHE A 123 1.29 -7.27 15.88
CA PHE A 123 2.15 -6.73 14.85
C PHE A 123 3.60 -6.66 15.33
N ASN A 124 3.84 -5.99 16.47
CA ASN A 124 5.18 -5.80 17.01
C ASN A 124 5.88 -7.14 17.30
N ARG A 125 5.14 -8.18 17.70
CA ARG A 125 5.72 -9.52 17.91
C ARG A 125 6.14 -10.21 16.61
N GLN A 126 5.42 -9.98 15.51
CA GLN A 126 5.74 -10.58 14.21
C GLN A 126 6.84 -9.81 13.47
N PHE A 127 6.86 -8.49 13.64
CA PHE A 127 7.78 -7.59 12.95
C PHE A 127 8.81 -6.98 13.90
N ALA A 128 9.08 -7.64 15.03
CA ALA A 128 10.10 -7.23 15.96
C ALA A 128 11.46 -7.19 15.25
N SER A 129 12.29 -6.19 15.56
CA SER A 129 13.64 -6.14 15.03
C SER A 129 14.50 -7.25 15.63
N HIS A 130 14.93 -8.19 14.80
CA HIS A 130 15.78 -9.33 15.16
C HIS A 130 17.28 -8.99 15.21
N TRP A 131 17.64 -7.72 15.38
CA TRP A 131 19.03 -7.26 15.24
C TRP A 131 20.01 -7.92 16.23
N LEU A 132 19.58 -8.17 17.47
CA LEU A 132 20.39 -8.89 18.47
C LEU A 132 20.65 -10.34 18.05
N GLU A 133 19.66 -11.01 17.48
CA GLU A 133 19.80 -12.38 16.98
C GLU A 133 20.76 -12.42 15.79
N TRP A 134 20.67 -11.45 14.87
CA TRP A 134 21.61 -11.31 13.76
C TRP A 134 23.03 -11.05 14.22
N ILE A 135 23.23 -10.23 15.26
CA ILE A 135 24.55 -9.99 15.85
C ILE A 135 25.10 -11.28 16.49
N CYS A 136 24.29 -11.97 17.29
CA CYS A 136 24.69 -13.25 17.88
C CYS A 136 25.06 -14.28 16.81
N PHE A 137 24.26 -14.38 15.76
CA PHE A 137 24.54 -15.25 14.61
C PHE A 137 25.86 -14.88 13.94
N ALA A 138 26.11 -13.58 13.71
CA ALA A 138 27.37 -13.10 13.14
C ALA A 138 28.56 -13.46 14.04
N PHE A 139 28.45 -13.31 15.36
CA PHE A 139 29.52 -13.67 16.29
C PHE A 139 29.81 -15.17 16.34
N ILE A 140 28.77 -16.01 16.26
CA ILE A 140 28.94 -17.48 16.28
C ILE A 140 29.49 -17.99 14.94
N THR A 141 29.07 -17.40 13.82
CA THR A 141 29.49 -17.84 12.48
C THR A 141 30.81 -17.21 12.01
N ALA A 142 31.16 -16.03 12.51
CA ALA A 142 32.43 -15.36 12.22
C ALA A 142 33.67 -16.26 12.42
N PRO A 143 33.88 -16.97 13.54
CA PRO A 143 35.06 -17.80 13.72
C PRO A 143 35.13 -18.94 12.69
N CYS A 144 33.98 -19.50 12.29
CA CYS A 144 33.91 -20.56 11.28
C CYS A 144 34.34 -20.09 9.89
N ILE A 145 34.27 -18.80 9.59
CA ILE A 145 34.70 -18.20 8.32
C ILE A 145 36.11 -17.62 8.43
N VAL A 146 36.36 -16.87 9.51
CA VAL A 146 37.62 -16.13 9.72
C VAL A 146 38.79 -17.07 9.97
N ILE A 147 38.63 -18.14 10.75
CA ILE A 147 39.74 -19.05 11.07
C ILE A 147 40.24 -19.80 9.82
N PRO A 148 39.38 -20.46 9.02
CA PRO A 148 39.83 -21.09 7.78
C PRO A 148 40.41 -20.09 6.77
N TYR A 149 39.83 -18.89 6.68
CA TYR A 149 40.35 -17.83 5.81
C TYR A 149 41.77 -17.38 6.21
N MET A 150 42.03 -17.17 7.50
CA MET A 150 43.36 -16.81 7.99
C MET A 150 44.38 -17.92 7.73
N LEU A 151 44.01 -19.18 7.99
CA LEU A 151 44.84 -20.35 7.68
C LEU A 151 45.19 -20.40 6.20
N TRP A 152 44.19 -20.29 5.32
CA TRP A 152 44.39 -20.26 3.87
C TRP A 152 45.27 -19.08 3.43
N ARG A 153 45.00 -17.86 3.91
CA ARG A 153 45.78 -16.66 3.55
C ARG A 153 47.27 -16.81 3.90
N SER A 154 47.55 -17.36 5.08
CA SER A 154 48.93 -17.62 5.52
C SER A 154 49.63 -18.66 4.64
N GLY A 155 48.92 -19.71 4.23
CA GLY A 155 49.45 -20.74 3.33
C GLY A 155 49.64 -20.24 1.90
N ALA A 156 48.66 -19.54 1.35
CA ALA A 156 48.69 -18.99 -0.01
C ALA A 156 49.83 -17.98 -0.19
N SER A 157 50.12 -17.14 0.82
CA SER A 157 51.24 -16.20 0.79
C SER A 157 52.63 -16.85 0.70
N LYS A 158 52.72 -18.16 0.92
CA LYS A 158 53.97 -18.92 0.85
C LYS A 158 54.23 -19.55 -0.52
N TYR A 159 53.21 -19.63 -1.38
CA TYR A 159 53.25 -20.32 -2.67
C TYR A 159 52.77 -19.46 -3.86
N MET A 160 52.35 -18.22 -3.59
CA MET A 160 52.14 -17.14 -4.56
C MET A 160 53.27 -16.12 -4.42
#